data_AF-F6D3M7-F1
#
_entry.id   AF-F6D3M7-F1
#
_cell.length_a   1.000
_cell.length_b   1.000
_cell.length_c   1.000
_cell.angle_alpha   90.00
_cell.angle_beta   90.00
_cell.angle_gamma   90.00
#
_symmetry.space_group_name_H-M   'P 1'
#
loop_
_entity.id
_entity.type
_entity.pdbx_description
1 polymer ?
#
loop_
_entity_poly.entity_id
_entity_poly.type
_entity_poly.pdbx_seq_one_letter_code
_entity_poly.pdbx_strand_id
1 'polypeptide(L)'
;MSNSPVNSDQRSRVLKLLPGFNCGICGYAQCEEFSQALLKNETQLEKCRFLLQEIFNENRKELKEILKEEKVIPEEEKYVGVLDGYEADFVLHPLPGEKSCREVLYPFTRKVLKAGDVVRYRPLACPITHFAKILSEDNGLITVHMVGPCHRLDPEADFEFMDIGICMVGGFEGIIEGKLPSVGETVRFLPGHCMMQKVHSGVLVQLEGRKAIIEGIDLKVWAPPIKG
;
A
#
# COMPACT_ATOMS: atom_id res chain seq x y z
N MET A 1 26.04 8.58 20.83
CA MET A 1 27.24 8.35 19.99
C MET A 1 27.40 6.85 19.78
N SER A 2 26.76 6.29 18.76
CA SER A 2 26.90 4.89 18.38
C SER A 2 27.80 4.81 17.15
N ASN A 3 29.11 4.83 17.37
CA ASN A 3 30.08 4.48 16.34
C ASN A 3 30.03 2.96 16.14
N SER A 4 29.18 2.51 15.23
CA SER A 4 29.36 1.19 14.63
C SER A 4 30.66 1.24 13.81
N PRO A 5 31.63 0.35 14.04
CA PRO A 5 32.85 0.33 13.25
C PRO A 5 32.47 -0.15 11.85
N VAL A 6 32.43 0.77 10.88
CA VAL A 6 32.25 0.43 9.46
C VAL A 6 33.36 -0.56 9.10
N ASN A 7 32.97 -1.79 8.72
CA ASN A 7 33.92 -2.85 8.38
C ASN A 7 34.71 -2.42 7.13
N SER A 8 36.04 -2.58 7.14
CA SER A 8 36.90 -2.17 6.01
C SER A 8 36.51 -2.84 4.69
N ASP A 9 35.93 -4.03 4.77
CA ASP A 9 35.45 -4.79 3.60
C ASP A 9 34.17 -4.17 3.00
N GLN A 10 33.24 -3.69 3.84
CA GLN A 10 31.99 -3.05 3.41
C GLN A 10 32.26 -1.72 2.69
N ARG A 11 33.17 -0.91 3.24
CA ARG A 11 33.59 0.35 2.60
C ARG A 11 34.20 0.09 1.22
N SER A 12 35.00 -0.96 1.10
CA SER A 12 35.61 -1.38 -0.17
C SER A 12 34.55 -1.79 -1.21
N ARG A 13 33.53 -2.55 -0.78
CA ARG A 13 32.39 -2.94 -1.65
C ARG A 13 31.64 -1.71 -2.18
N VAL A 14 31.22 -0.80 -1.29
CA VAL A 14 30.51 0.42 -1.68
C VAL A 14 31.37 1.30 -2.60
N LEU A 15 32.66 1.48 -2.26
CA LEU A 15 33.56 2.32 -3.04
C LEU A 15 33.73 1.83 -4.49
N LYS A 16 33.84 0.51 -4.71
CA LYS A 16 34.00 -0.09 -6.04
C LYS A 16 32.82 0.18 -6.98
N LEU A 17 31.63 0.37 -6.42
CA LEU A 17 30.42 0.62 -7.19
C LEU A 17 30.21 2.11 -7.48
N LEU A 18 30.91 3.00 -6.79
CA LEU A 18 30.86 4.44 -7.07
C LEU A 18 31.62 4.78 -8.37
N PRO A 19 31.23 5.87 -9.08
CA PRO A 19 31.88 6.26 -10.34
C PRO A 19 33.38 6.59 -10.25
N GLY A 20 33.92 6.85 -9.05
CA GLY A 20 35.36 7.08 -8.84
C GLY A 20 35.91 8.43 -9.34
N PHE A 21 35.07 9.33 -9.87
CA PHE A 21 35.53 10.60 -10.45
C PHE A 21 36.09 11.62 -9.46
N ASN A 22 35.82 11.49 -8.15
CA ASN A 22 36.26 12.44 -7.11
C ASN A 22 35.95 13.91 -7.45
N CYS A 23 34.77 14.16 -8.03
CA CYS A 23 34.42 15.46 -8.63
C CYS A 23 33.96 16.55 -7.64
N GLY A 24 33.69 16.23 -6.37
CA GLY A 24 33.21 17.19 -5.38
C GLY A 24 31.73 17.58 -5.47
N ILE A 25 31.01 17.26 -6.55
CA ILE A 25 29.63 17.75 -6.81
C ILE A 25 28.64 17.31 -5.72
N CYS A 26 28.83 16.14 -5.12
CA CYS A 26 27.98 15.64 -4.04
C CYS A 26 28.26 16.28 -2.67
N GLY A 27 29.26 17.16 -2.56
CA GLY A 27 29.68 17.82 -1.33
C GLY A 27 30.83 17.14 -0.57
N TYR A 28 31.42 16.07 -1.11
CA TYR A 28 32.54 15.33 -0.53
C TYR A 28 33.75 15.39 -1.47
N ALA A 29 34.96 15.59 -0.94
CA ALA A 29 36.16 15.80 -1.75
C ALA A 29 36.57 14.52 -2.49
N GLN A 30 36.32 13.36 -1.89
CA GLN A 30 36.62 12.06 -2.47
C GLN A 30 35.41 11.12 -2.43
N CYS A 31 35.28 10.24 -3.43
CA CYS A 31 34.28 9.17 -3.45
C CYS A 31 34.41 8.26 -2.22
N GLU A 32 35.60 8.16 -1.64
CA GLU A 32 35.87 7.42 -0.40
C GLU A 32 35.28 8.05 0.86
N GLU A 33 35.13 9.38 0.88
CA GLU A 33 34.43 10.11 1.94
C GLU A 33 32.92 9.97 1.74
N PHE A 34 32.46 10.07 0.50
CA PHE A 34 31.05 9.85 0.16
C PHE A 34 30.58 8.44 0.53
N SER A 35 31.39 7.40 0.29
CA SER A 35 31.04 6.02 0.68
C SER A 35 30.92 5.85 2.20
N GLN A 36 31.78 6.50 2.98
CA GLN A 36 31.66 6.50 4.44
C GLN A 36 30.40 7.21 4.91
N ALA A 37 30.11 8.38 4.35
CA ALA A 37 28.92 9.14 4.71
C ALA A 37 27.63 8.39 4.34
N LEU A 38 27.63 7.65 3.22
CA LEU A 38 26.53 6.75 2.87
C LEU A 38 26.37 5.68 3.94
N LEU A 39 27.43 4.97 4.32
CA LEU A 39 27.36 3.91 5.35
C LEU A 39 26.99 4.41 6.75
N LYS A 40 27.14 5.70 7.02
CA LYS A 40 26.72 6.34 8.29
C LYS A 40 25.31 6.95 8.22
N ASN A 41 24.62 6.83 7.09
CA ASN A 41 23.33 7.49 6.83
C ASN A 41 23.40 9.02 6.95
N GLU A 42 24.56 9.62 6.68
CA GLU A 42 24.78 11.09 6.69
C GLU A 42 24.49 11.72 5.31
N THR A 43 24.32 10.89 4.27
CA THR A 43 24.00 11.34 2.91
C THR A 43 23.19 10.30 2.13
N GLN A 44 22.67 10.70 0.97
CA GLN A 44 21.87 9.87 0.08
C GLN A 44 22.59 9.62 -1.26
N LEU A 45 22.28 8.50 -1.92
CA LEU A 45 22.89 8.10 -3.21
C LEU A 45 22.63 9.14 -4.31
N GLU A 46 21.47 9.77 -4.28
CA GLU A 46 20.95 10.71 -5.26
C GLU A 46 21.80 11.99 -5.37
N LYS A 47 22.63 12.28 -4.35
CA LYS A 47 23.58 13.41 -4.41
C LYS A 47 24.70 13.21 -5.43
N CYS A 48 24.97 11.97 -5.86
CA CYS A 48 25.95 11.72 -6.92
C CYS A 48 25.28 11.81 -8.31
N ARG A 49 25.45 12.94 -9.00
CA ARG A 49 24.87 13.18 -10.33
C ARG A 49 25.29 12.14 -11.37
N PHE A 50 26.53 11.65 -11.30
CA PHE A 50 27.05 10.63 -12.22
C PHE A 50 26.41 9.27 -12.01
N LEU A 51 26.10 8.91 -10.76
CA LEU A 51 25.45 7.64 -10.42
C LEU A 51 24.02 7.54 -10.99
N LEU A 52 23.40 8.67 -11.36
CA LEU A 52 22.08 8.72 -12.00
C LEU A 52 22.11 8.42 -13.51
N GLN A 53 23.28 8.35 -14.13
CA GLN A 53 23.42 8.02 -15.54
C GLN A 53 23.13 6.54 -15.79
N GLU A 54 22.64 6.22 -17.00
CA GLU A 54 22.23 4.85 -17.35
C GLU A 54 23.37 3.83 -17.23
N ILE A 55 24.60 4.25 -17.55
CA ILE A 55 25.81 3.42 -17.46
C ILE A 55 26.11 2.91 -16.04
N PHE A 56 25.54 3.53 -15.00
CA PHE A 56 25.70 3.13 -13.60
C PHE A 56 24.41 2.54 -12.99
N ASN A 57 23.41 2.20 -13.81
CA ASN A 57 22.14 1.65 -13.31
C ASN A 57 22.33 0.36 -12.49
N GLU A 58 23.20 -0.54 -12.94
CA GLU A 58 23.50 -1.80 -12.24
C GLU A 58 24.21 -1.54 -10.92
N ASN A 59 25.29 -0.75 -10.94
CA ASN A 59 26.01 -0.34 -9.73
C ASN A 59 25.09 0.33 -8.71
N ARG A 60 24.16 1.17 -9.17
CA ARG A 60 23.20 1.86 -8.29
C ARG A 60 22.21 0.88 -7.65
N LYS A 61 21.77 -0.16 -8.37
CA LYS A 61 20.94 -1.22 -7.78
C LYS A 61 21.71 -1.99 -6.71
N GLU A 62 22.93 -2.41 -7.01
CA GLU A 62 23.78 -3.14 -6.06
C GLU A 62 24.12 -2.30 -4.83
N LEU A 63 24.42 -1.00 -5.01
CA LEU A 63 24.62 -0.06 -3.90
C LEU A 63 23.39 0.03 -2.98
N LYS A 64 22.18 0.05 -3.54
CA LYS A 64 20.96 0.08 -2.73
C LYS A 64 20.81 -1.18 -1.89
N GLU A 65 21.12 -2.35 -2.44
CA GLU A 65 21.05 -3.61 -1.70
C GLU A 65 22.10 -3.68 -0.59
N ILE A 66 23.35 -3.26 -0.84
CA ILE A 66 24.38 -3.18 0.20
C ILE A 66 23.95 -2.21 1.32
N LEU A 67 23.43 -1.04 0.98
CA LEU A 67 22.99 -0.07 2.00
C LEU A 67 21.75 -0.55 2.78
N LYS A 68 20.92 -1.44 2.21
CA LYS A 68 19.85 -2.13 2.94
C LYS A 68 20.41 -3.18 3.89
N GLU A 69 21.35 -4.04 3.44
CA GLU A 69 22.02 -5.05 4.28
C GLU A 69 22.65 -4.39 5.54
N GLU A 70 23.22 -3.20 5.37
CA GLU A 70 23.86 -2.43 6.44
C GLU A 70 22.86 -1.62 7.30
N LYS A 71 21.55 -1.74 7.07
CA LYS A 71 20.48 -1.00 7.77
C LYS A 71 20.65 0.52 7.72
N VAL A 72 21.35 1.01 6.71
CA VAL A 72 21.51 2.45 6.44
C VAL A 72 20.21 3.00 5.88
N ILE A 73 19.64 2.26 4.94
CA ILE A 73 18.33 2.56 4.35
C ILE A 73 17.32 1.65 5.07
N PRO A 74 16.20 2.19 5.58
CA PRO A 74 15.16 1.36 6.17
C PRO A 74 14.68 0.32 5.15
N GLU A 75 14.42 -0.90 5.61
CA GLU A 75 13.77 -1.90 4.78
C GLU A 75 12.43 -1.36 4.29
N GLU A 76 12.17 -1.48 2.99
CA GLU A 76 10.82 -1.22 2.48
C GLU A 76 9.90 -2.28 3.06
N GLU A 77 8.92 -1.84 3.87
CA GLU A 77 7.87 -2.73 4.35
C GLU A 77 7.11 -3.30 3.16
N LYS A 78 7.16 -4.63 3.03
CA LYS A 78 6.38 -5.34 2.03
C LYS A 78 5.04 -5.73 2.64
N TYR A 79 3.97 -5.24 2.05
CA TYR A 79 2.62 -5.63 2.42
C TYR A 79 2.23 -6.85 1.60
N VAL A 80 2.08 -8.01 2.22
CA VAL A 80 1.79 -9.26 1.51
C VAL A 80 0.43 -9.80 1.95
N GLY A 81 -0.43 -10.09 0.97
CA GLY A 81 -1.72 -10.74 1.23
C GLY A 81 -1.53 -12.16 1.74
N VAL A 82 -2.23 -12.52 2.83
CA VAL A 82 -2.11 -13.85 3.45
C VAL A 82 -2.73 -14.93 2.55
N LEU A 83 -3.83 -14.62 1.87
CA LEU A 83 -4.56 -15.59 1.06
C LEU A 83 -3.88 -15.91 -0.26
N ASP A 84 -3.34 -14.88 -0.93
CA ASP A 84 -2.81 -14.98 -2.30
C ASP A 84 -1.28 -14.90 -2.38
N GLY A 85 -0.62 -14.43 -1.32
CA GLY A 85 0.84 -14.22 -1.31
C GLY A 85 1.28 -13.06 -2.20
N TYR A 86 0.35 -12.20 -2.64
CA TYR A 86 0.67 -11.08 -3.51
C TYR A 86 1.17 -9.88 -2.72
N GLU A 87 2.12 -9.16 -3.30
CA GLU A 87 2.62 -7.89 -2.75
C GLU A 87 1.67 -6.77 -3.14
N ALA A 88 1.21 -6.03 -2.13
CA ALA A 88 0.44 -4.80 -2.26
C ALA A 88 1.39 -3.60 -2.20
N ASP A 89 1.05 -2.56 -2.96
CA ASP A 89 1.80 -1.31 -3.01
C ASP A 89 1.65 -0.52 -1.70
N PHE A 90 0.51 -0.69 -1.00
CA PHE A 90 0.20 -0.07 0.28
C PHE A 90 -0.95 -0.78 1.02
N VAL A 91 -1.15 -0.43 2.29
CA VAL A 91 -2.34 -0.79 3.09
C VAL A 91 -3.31 0.38 3.11
N LEU A 92 -4.60 0.11 2.92
CA LEU A 92 -5.66 1.10 3.04
C LEU A 92 -6.38 0.93 4.38
N HIS A 93 -6.34 1.97 5.20
CA HIS A 93 -6.97 2.04 6.52
C HIS A 93 -8.26 2.87 6.52
N PRO A 94 -9.13 2.69 7.52
CA PRO A 94 -10.29 3.55 7.71
C PRO A 94 -9.91 5.03 7.84
N LEU A 95 -10.86 5.92 7.55
CA LEU A 95 -10.70 7.34 7.90
C LEU A 95 -10.64 7.50 9.44
N PRO A 96 -10.05 8.59 9.95
CA PRO A 96 -9.96 8.82 11.39
C PRO A 96 -11.34 8.75 12.08
N GLY A 97 -11.46 7.89 13.09
CA GLY A 97 -12.70 7.68 13.85
C GLY A 97 -13.69 6.69 13.22
N GLU A 98 -13.39 6.14 12.04
CA GLU A 98 -14.23 5.13 11.39
C GLU A 98 -13.77 3.70 11.71
N LYS A 99 -14.71 2.75 11.65
CA LYS A 99 -14.46 1.35 12.04
C LYS A 99 -13.91 0.50 10.89
N SER A 100 -14.08 0.94 9.66
CA SER A 100 -13.70 0.23 8.44
C SER A 100 -13.47 1.25 7.33
N CYS A 101 -12.76 0.85 6.27
CA CYS A 101 -12.75 1.63 5.05
C CYS A 101 -14.18 1.75 4.54
N ARG A 102 -14.48 2.87 3.88
CA ARG A 102 -15.76 3.02 3.19
C ARG A 102 -15.69 2.24 1.89
N GLU A 103 -16.73 1.47 1.61
CA GLU A 103 -16.89 0.76 0.35
C GLU A 103 -18.04 1.38 -0.44
N VAL A 104 -17.82 1.66 -1.72
CA VAL A 104 -18.88 2.02 -2.66
C VAL A 104 -19.33 0.76 -3.36
N LEU A 105 -20.63 0.47 -3.32
CA LEU A 105 -21.19 -0.76 -3.89
C LEU A 105 -22.21 -0.45 -4.99
N TYR A 106 -22.19 -1.30 -6.02
CA TYR A 106 -23.25 -1.45 -7.02
C TYR A 106 -24.16 -2.62 -6.60
N PRO A 107 -25.30 -2.36 -5.96
CA PRO A 107 -26.24 -3.39 -5.56
C PRO A 107 -27.03 -3.92 -6.77
N PHE A 108 -27.05 -5.25 -6.97
CA PHE A 108 -27.91 -5.88 -7.98
C PHE A 108 -29.31 -6.19 -7.42
N THR A 109 -29.94 -5.18 -6.83
CA THR A 109 -31.29 -5.29 -6.25
C THR A 109 -32.17 -4.12 -6.66
N ARG A 110 -33.49 -4.33 -6.63
CA ARG A 110 -34.51 -3.29 -6.83
C ARG A 110 -35.12 -2.80 -5.51
N LYS A 111 -34.64 -3.34 -4.37
CA LYS A 111 -35.08 -2.90 -3.05
C LYS A 111 -34.69 -1.44 -2.84
N VAL A 112 -35.53 -0.70 -2.12
CA VAL A 112 -35.23 0.68 -1.73
C VAL A 112 -34.22 0.64 -0.58
N LEU A 113 -33.07 1.28 -0.76
CA LEU A 113 -31.98 1.31 0.20
C LEU A 113 -31.84 2.73 0.75
N LYS A 114 -31.61 2.88 2.06
CA LYS A 114 -31.50 4.18 2.71
C LYS A 114 -30.30 4.23 3.64
N ALA A 115 -29.76 5.44 3.81
CA ALA A 115 -28.77 5.71 4.85
C ALA A 115 -29.30 5.27 6.22
N GLY A 116 -28.46 4.57 6.98
CA GLY A 116 -28.80 3.99 8.27
C GLY A 116 -29.15 2.50 8.22
N ASP A 117 -29.64 1.99 7.09
CA ASP A 117 -29.99 0.57 6.94
C ASP A 117 -28.77 -0.31 7.12
N VAL A 118 -28.96 -1.49 7.72
CA VAL A 118 -27.96 -2.55 7.74
C VAL A 118 -28.31 -3.59 6.69
N VAL A 119 -27.34 -3.92 5.84
CA VAL A 119 -27.55 -4.83 4.72
C VAL A 119 -26.64 -6.04 4.81
N ARG A 120 -27.19 -7.20 4.43
CA ARG A 120 -26.45 -8.44 4.18
C ARG A 120 -26.27 -8.60 2.67
N TYR A 121 -25.03 -8.75 2.22
CA TYR A 121 -24.71 -8.97 0.82
C TYR A 121 -23.50 -9.87 0.63
N ARG A 122 -23.31 -10.37 -0.57
CA ARG A 122 -22.07 -11.03 -0.99
C ARG A 122 -21.40 -10.20 -2.09
N PRO A 123 -20.16 -9.75 -1.91
CA PRO A 123 -19.44 -9.10 -2.99
C PRO A 123 -19.24 -10.05 -4.17
N LEU A 124 -19.44 -9.58 -5.40
CA LEU A 124 -19.15 -10.35 -6.61
C LEU A 124 -17.68 -10.80 -6.58
N ALA A 125 -17.41 -12.08 -6.87
CA ALA A 125 -16.07 -12.70 -6.78
C ALA A 125 -15.45 -12.85 -5.36
N CYS A 126 -16.15 -12.48 -4.28
CA CYS A 126 -15.77 -12.82 -2.90
C CYS A 126 -16.68 -13.93 -2.33
N PRO A 127 -16.13 -14.96 -1.66
CA PRO A 127 -16.94 -16.00 -1.04
C PRO A 127 -17.52 -15.58 0.33
N ILE A 128 -17.08 -14.45 0.89
CA ILE A 128 -17.45 -14.03 2.24
C ILE A 128 -18.73 -13.21 2.21
N THR A 129 -19.69 -13.56 3.07
CA THR A 129 -20.89 -12.74 3.31
C THR A 129 -20.53 -11.52 4.15
N HIS A 130 -20.94 -10.35 3.67
CA HIS A 130 -20.67 -9.05 4.27
C HIS A 130 -21.94 -8.52 4.92
N PHE A 131 -21.75 -7.82 6.03
CA PHE A 131 -22.76 -7.02 6.70
C PHE A 131 -22.23 -5.60 6.79
N ALA A 132 -23.00 -4.65 6.29
CA ALA A 132 -22.57 -3.26 6.23
C ALA A 132 -23.72 -2.32 6.56
N LYS A 133 -23.38 -1.19 7.18
CA LYS A 133 -24.32 -0.09 7.41
C LYS A 133 -24.19 0.91 6.28
N ILE A 134 -25.31 1.28 5.66
CA ILE A 134 -25.35 2.30 4.61
C ILE A 134 -25.12 3.67 5.25
N LEU A 135 -24.16 4.41 4.73
CA LEU A 135 -23.87 5.80 5.11
C LEU A 135 -24.64 6.77 4.23
N SER A 136 -24.67 6.49 2.93
CA SER A 136 -25.32 7.30 1.92
C SER A 136 -25.74 6.44 0.74
N GLU A 137 -26.74 6.92 0.02
CA GLU A 137 -27.17 6.39 -1.27
C GLU A 137 -27.14 7.55 -2.27
N ASP A 138 -26.58 7.28 -3.45
CA ASP A 138 -26.46 8.26 -4.54
C ASP A 138 -26.63 7.56 -5.89
N ASN A 139 -27.74 7.83 -6.57
CA ASN A 139 -28.03 7.33 -7.93
C ASN A 139 -27.89 5.81 -8.10
N GLY A 140 -28.29 5.03 -7.09
CA GLY A 140 -28.22 3.57 -7.06
C GLY A 140 -26.92 3.02 -6.48
N LEU A 141 -25.94 3.86 -6.17
CA LEU A 141 -24.72 3.47 -5.44
C LEU A 141 -24.94 3.67 -3.95
N ILE A 142 -24.39 2.76 -3.17
CA ILE A 142 -24.38 2.90 -1.71
C ILE A 142 -22.95 2.99 -1.21
N THR A 143 -22.68 3.95 -0.33
CA THR A 143 -21.45 3.99 0.46
C THR A 143 -21.73 3.34 1.79
N VAL A 144 -20.91 2.38 2.19
CA VAL A 144 -21.15 1.58 3.39
C VAL A 144 -19.94 1.52 4.30
N HIS A 145 -20.19 1.36 5.59
CA HIS A 145 -19.20 0.84 6.53
C HIS A 145 -19.44 -0.62 6.80
N MET A 146 -18.38 -1.41 6.69
CA MET A 146 -18.39 -2.78 7.17
C MET A 146 -18.65 -2.78 8.67
N VAL A 147 -19.74 -3.43 9.08
CA VAL A 147 -20.06 -3.71 10.49
C VAL A 147 -19.73 -5.16 10.84
N GLY A 148 -19.29 -5.97 9.87
CA GLY A 148 -18.90 -7.36 10.11
C GLY A 148 -20.07 -8.21 10.64
N PRO A 149 -19.83 -9.48 10.99
CA PRO A 149 -20.87 -10.31 11.57
C PRO A 149 -21.04 -9.99 13.06
N CYS A 150 -21.36 -8.76 13.45
CA CYS A 150 -21.49 -8.35 14.86
C CYS A 150 -22.39 -9.29 15.68
N HIS A 151 -23.43 -9.86 15.08
CA HIS A 151 -24.32 -10.86 15.68
C HIS A 151 -23.62 -12.19 16.03
N ARG A 152 -22.43 -12.46 15.46
CA ARG A 152 -21.59 -13.60 15.85
C ARG A 152 -20.69 -13.30 17.06
N LEU A 153 -20.53 -12.03 17.42
CA LEU A 153 -19.68 -11.59 18.54
C LEU A 153 -20.49 -11.32 19.80
N ASP A 154 -21.76 -10.96 19.68
CA ASP A 154 -22.67 -10.74 20.80
C ASP A 154 -23.96 -11.55 20.59
N PRO A 155 -24.20 -12.60 21.40
CA PRO A 155 -25.41 -13.44 21.33
C PRO A 155 -26.72 -12.67 21.54
N GLU A 156 -26.66 -11.49 22.17
CA GLU A 156 -27.81 -10.63 22.46
C GLU A 156 -27.99 -9.52 21.40
N ALA A 157 -27.02 -9.34 20.50
CA ALA A 157 -27.10 -8.35 19.43
C ALA A 157 -27.93 -8.87 18.26
N ASP A 158 -29.24 -8.92 18.45
CA ASP A 158 -30.18 -9.07 17.35
C ASP A 158 -30.37 -7.68 16.70
N PHE A 159 -29.70 -7.45 15.58
CA PHE A 159 -29.94 -6.26 14.75
C PHE A 159 -30.61 -6.69 13.45
N GLU A 160 -31.67 -5.98 13.08
CA GLU A 160 -32.36 -6.23 11.82
C GLU A 160 -31.46 -5.86 10.63
N PHE A 161 -31.48 -6.69 9.60
CA PHE A 161 -30.76 -6.43 8.35
C PHE A 161 -31.60 -6.79 7.13
N MET A 162 -31.33 -6.11 6.02
CA MET A 162 -31.94 -6.40 4.74
C MET A 162 -30.97 -7.23 3.87
N ASP A 163 -31.39 -8.41 3.44
CA ASP A 163 -30.63 -9.14 2.41
C ASP A 163 -30.82 -8.47 1.05
N ILE A 164 -29.72 -8.06 0.41
CA ILE A 164 -29.71 -7.40 -0.89
C ILE A 164 -29.01 -8.23 -1.98
N GLY A 165 -28.63 -9.46 -1.69
CA GLY A 165 -28.04 -10.40 -2.63
C GLY A 165 -26.58 -10.10 -2.97
N ILE A 166 -26.28 -10.01 -4.27
CA ILE A 166 -24.92 -9.78 -4.77
C ILE A 166 -24.72 -8.29 -5.02
N CYS A 167 -23.58 -7.76 -4.59
CA CYS A 167 -23.15 -6.41 -4.95
C CYS A 167 -21.78 -6.47 -5.63
N MET A 168 -21.54 -5.60 -6.60
CA MET A 168 -20.20 -5.37 -7.12
C MET A 168 -19.55 -4.26 -6.31
N VAL A 169 -18.32 -4.48 -5.85
CA VAL A 169 -17.54 -3.44 -5.14
C VAL A 169 -17.02 -2.48 -6.21
N GLY A 170 -17.39 -1.22 -6.11
CA GLY A 170 -17.09 -0.17 -7.06
C GLY A 170 -15.90 0.69 -6.67
N GLY A 171 -15.72 0.89 -5.36
CA GLY A 171 -14.65 1.74 -4.84
C GLY A 171 -14.38 1.56 -3.37
N PHE A 172 -13.22 2.07 -2.94
CA PHE A 172 -12.80 2.18 -1.56
C PHE A 172 -12.37 3.62 -1.26
N GLU A 173 -12.70 4.09 -0.05
CA GLU A 173 -12.18 5.34 0.50
C GLU A 173 -11.53 5.07 1.86
N GLY A 174 -10.33 5.64 2.06
CA GLY A 174 -9.53 5.41 3.26
C GLY A 174 -8.24 6.23 3.32
N ILE A 175 -7.36 5.87 4.24
CA ILE A 175 -6.03 6.46 4.46
C ILE A 175 -4.95 5.47 4.04
N ILE A 176 -3.99 5.92 3.23
CA ILE A 176 -2.86 5.10 2.79
C ILE A 176 -1.78 5.02 3.89
N GLU A 177 -1.38 3.79 4.22
CA GLU A 177 -0.12 3.46 4.90
C GLU A 177 0.83 2.81 3.90
N GLY A 178 2.02 3.39 3.75
CA GLY A 178 3.02 2.98 2.77
C GLY A 178 3.33 4.09 1.77
N LYS A 179 3.79 3.69 0.58
CA LYS A 179 4.15 4.60 -0.50
C LYS A 179 2.89 5.20 -1.13
N LEU A 180 2.91 6.51 -1.39
CA LEU A 180 1.81 7.19 -2.06
C LEU A 180 1.91 7.00 -3.58
N PRO A 181 0.88 6.41 -4.23
CA PRO A 181 0.79 6.33 -5.69
C PRO A 181 0.38 7.67 -6.32
N SER A 182 0.52 7.80 -7.63
CA SER A 182 -0.03 8.94 -8.38
C SER A 182 -1.49 8.70 -8.76
N VAL A 183 -2.27 9.78 -8.87
CA VAL A 183 -3.64 9.70 -9.41
C VAL A 183 -3.60 9.18 -10.85
N GLY A 184 -4.48 8.24 -11.17
CA GLY A 184 -4.56 7.53 -12.45
C GLY A 184 -3.75 6.23 -12.51
N GLU A 185 -2.93 5.92 -11.50
CA GLU A 185 -2.20 4.66 -11.44
C GLU A 185 -3.13 3.48 -11.10
N THR A 186 -2.90 2.35 -11.77
CA THR A 186 -3.43 1.06 -11.32
C THR A 186 -2.64 0.62 -10.09
N VAL A 187 -3.34 0.48 -8.97
CA VAL A 187 -2.77 0.16 -7.66
C VAL A 187 -3.19 -1.24 -7.23
N ARG A 188 -2.32 -1.87 -6.43
CA ARG A 188 -2.61 -3.07 -5.65
C ARG A 188 -2.58 -2.68 -4.19
N PHE A 189 -3.65 -2.93 -3.46
CA PHE A 189 -3.74 -2.51 -2.07
C PHE A 189 -4.33 -3.61 -1.20
N LEU A 190 -3.92 -3.61 0.05
CA LEU A 190 -4.50 -4.46 1.09
C LEU A 190 -5.47 -3.62 1.92
N PRO A 191 -6.78 -3.92 1.94
CA PRO A 191 -7.67 -3.26 2.90
C PRO A 191 -7.34 -3.78 4.30
N GLY A 192 -6.97 -2.89 5.23
CA GLY A 192 -6.47 -3.27 6.55
C GLY A 192 -7.47 -4.06 7.41
N HIS A 193 -8.76 -4.00 7.09
CA HIS A 193 -9.83 -4.71 7.79
C HIS A 193 -10.48 -5.83 6.96
N CYS A 194 -9.87 -6.23 5.83
CA CYS A 194 -10.36 -7.35 5.03
C CYS A 194 -10.12 -8.67 5.76
N MET A 195 -11.19 -9.42 6.06
CA MET A 195 -11.13 -10.70 6.76
C MET A 195 -10.23 -11.73 6.06
N MET A 196 -10.16 -11.70 4.72
CA MET A 196 -9.33 -12.63 3.96
C MET A 196 -7.87 -12.18 3.84
N GLN A 197 -7.56 -10.92 4.19
CA GLN A 197 -6.24 -10.31 3.95
C GLN A 197 -5.74 -10.59 2.52
N LYS A 198 -6.63 -10.41 1.54
CA LYS A 198 -6.37 -10.66 0.13
C LYS A 198 -6.10 -9.33 -0.57
N VAL A 199 -5.13 -9.29 -1.47
CA VAL A 199 -4.83 -8.07 -2.22
C VAL A 199 -5.94 -7.77 -3.22
N HIS A 200 -6.33 -6.50 -3.29
CA HIS A 200 -7.25 -5.97 -4.28
C HIS A 200 -6.50 -5.08 -5.26
N SER A 201 -7.07 -4.86 -6.43
CA SER A 201 -6.57 -3.87 -7.38
C SER A 201 -7.64 -2.88 -7.78
N GLY A 202 -7.23 -1.70 -8.21
CA GLY A 202 -8.11 -0.66 -8.71
C GLY A 202 -7.31 0.49 -9.30
N VAL A 203 -7.97 1.60 -9.59
CA VAL A 203 -7.35 2.84 -10.06
C VAL A 203 -7.49 3.90 -8.98
N LEU A 204 -6.39 4.56 -8.63
CA LEU A 204 -6.43 5.70 -7.72
C LEU A 204 -7.04 6.90 -8.44
N VAL A 205 -8.22 7.37 -8.04
CA VAL A 205 -8.91 8.50 -8.71
C VAL A 205 -8.76 9.82 -7.96
N GLN A 206 -8.47 9.78 -6.66
CA GLN A 206 -8.25 10.97 -5.84
C GLN A 206 -7.24 10.68 -4.74
N LEU A 207 -6.36 11.66 -4.47
CA LEU A 207 -5.42 11.63 -3.36
C LEU A 207 -5.28 13.03 -2.74
N GLU A 208 -5.71 13.18 -1.50
CA GLU A 208 -5.58 14.41 -0.70
C GLU A 208 -4.77 14.13 0.56
N GLY A 209 -3.49 14.53 0.55
CA GLY A 209 -2.55 14.10 1.59
C GLY A 209 -2.36 12.58 1.52
N ARG A 210 -2.93 11.85 2.49
CA ARG A 210 -2.96 10.38 2.50
C ARG A 210 -4.35 9.80 2.29
N LYS A 211 -5.37 10.65 2.19
CA LYS A 211 -6.75 10.23 1.95
C LYS A 211 -6.89 9.87 0.47
N ALA A 212 -7.32 8.64 0.21
CA ALA A 212 -7.42 8.10 -1.13
C ALA A 212 -8.84 7.64 -1.46
N ILE A 213 -9.20 7.80 -2.73
CA ILE A 213 -10.35 7.12 -3.34
C ILE A 213 -9.82 6.24 -4.46
N ILE A 214 -10.19 4.96 -4.42
CA ILE A 214 -9.81 3.94 -5.39
C ILE A 214 -11.09 3.42 -6.02
N GLU A 215 -11.15 3.37 -7.35
CA GLU A 215 -12.31 2.90 -8.12
C GLU A 215 -11.91 1.80 -9.12
N GLY A 216 -12.89 1.22 -9.80
CA GLY A 216 -12.64 0.16 -10.78
C GLY A 216 -12.08 -1.10 -10.10
N ILE A 217 -12.66 -1.44 -8.95
CA ILE A 217 -12.14 -2.46 -8.06
C ILE A 217 -12.22 -3.86 -8.67
N ASP A 218 -11.11 -4.57 -8.58
CA ASP A 218 -11.05 -6.01 -8.69
C ASP A 218 -10.62 -6.64 -7.36
N LEU A 219 -11.43 -7.58 -6.87
CA LEU A 219 -11.15 -8.32 -5.64
C LEU A 219 -10.08 -9.40 -5.81
N LYS A 220 -9.41 -9.45 -6.97
CA LYS A 220 -8.20 -10.22 -7.25
C LYS A 220 -7.26 -9.41 -8.13
N VAL A 221 -5.98 -9.75 -8.06
CA VAL A 221 -4.96 -9.23 -8.97
C VAL A 221 -4.78 -10.23 -10.12
N TRP A 222 -5.00 -9.81 -11.36
CA TRP A 222 -4.95 -10.71 -12.52
C TRP A 222 -3.54 -10.98 -13.06
N ALA A 223 -2.58 -10.10 -12.77
CA ALA A 223 -1.19 -10.30 -13.13
C ALA A 223 -0.36 -10.48 -11.84
N PRO A 224 0.17 -11.68 -11.55
CA PRO A 224 1.10 -11.84 -10.44
C PRO A 224 2.31 -10.91 -10.69
N PRO A 225 2.91 -10.33 -9.64
CA PRO A 225 4.13 -9.55 -9.81
C PRO A 225 5.15 -10.41 -10.56
N ILE A 226 5.70 -9.86 -11.65
CA ILE A 226 6.91 -10.42 -12.24
C ILE A 226 7.92 -10.39 -11.11
N LYS A 227 8.27 -11.56 -10.57
CA LYS A 227 9.39 -11.68 -9.64
C LYS A 227 10.60 -11.08 -10.37
N GLY A 228 11.02 -9.90 -9.96
CA GLY A 228 12.32 -9.35 -10.32
C GLY A 228 13.42 -10.24 -9.78
#